data_AF-A0A364Y1M2-F1
#
_entry.id   AF-A0A364Y1M2-F1
#
_cell.length_a   1.000
_cell.length_b   1.000
_cell.length_c   1.000
_cell.angle_alpha   90.00
_cell.angle_beta   90.00
_cell.angle_gamma   90.00
#
_symmetry.space_group_name_H-M   'P 1'
#
loop_
_entity.id
_entity.type
_entity.pdbx_description
1 polymer ?
#
loop_
_entity_poly.entity_id
_entity_poly.type
_entity_poly.pdbx_seq_one_letter_code
_entity_poly.pdbx_strand_id
1 'polypeptide(L)'
;MTRPIHDQKILFAAALRPFLEMIEHKKRRMDLTDWKVYVNRLIDAIINNPEQYLGQNLPSRETTTTIVLEIFSEVCHDVFHELT
;
A
#
# COMPACT_ATOMS: atom_id res chain seq x y z
N MET A 1 -16.28 -18.34 -3.03
CA MET A 1 -16.19 -17.58 -4.29
C MET A 1 -15.18 -16.47 -4.07
N THR A 2 -14.05 -16.52 -4.76
CA THR A 2 -13.00 -15.49 -4.71
C THR A 2 -13.50 -14.24 -5.43
N ARG A 3 -13.47 -13.06 -4.79
CA ARG A 3 -13.87 -11.80 -5.42
C ARG A 3 -12.95 -11.49 -6.61
N PRO A 4 -13.44 -10.85 -7.69
CA PRO A 4 -12.60 -10.34 -8.77
C PRO A 4 -11.45 -9.47 -8.24
N ILE A 5 -10.28 -9.54 -8.88
CA ILE A 5 -9.08 -8.78 -8.46
C ILE A 5 -9.36 -7.27 -8.41
N HIS A 6 -10.15 -6.76 -9.35
CA HIS A 6 -10.58 -5.35 -9.37
C HIS A 6 -11.35 -4.96 -8.10
N ASP A 7 -12.30 -5.78 -7.68
CA ASP A 7 -13.09 -5.55 -6.46
C ASP A 7 -12.22 -5.62 -5.21
N GLN A 8 -11.21 -6.52 -5.19
CA GLN A 8 -10.24 -6.59 -4.09
C GLN A 8 -9.37 -5.34 -4.03
N LYS A 9 -8.92 -4.80 -5.16
CA LYS A 9 -8.19 -3.55 -5.22
C LYS A 9 -8.99 -2.37 -4.68
N ILE A 10 -10.28 -2.26 -5.04
CA ILE A 10 -11.17 -1.22 -4.51
C ILE A 10 -11.29 -1.32 -2.98
N LEU A 11 -11.49 -2.54 -2.46
CA LEU A 11 -11.60 -2.76 -1.02
C LEU A 11 -10.30 -2.43 -0.28
N PHE A 12 -9.17 -2.84 -0.84
CA PHE A 12 -7.86 -2.58 -0.24
C PHE A 12 -7.54 -1.09 -0.28
N ALA A 13 -7.83 -0.41 -1.39
CA ALA A 13 -7.67 1.03 -1.49
C ALA A 13 -8.53 1.77 -0.47
N ALA A 14 -9.78 1.34 -0.26
CA ALA A 14 -10.64 1.91 0.77
C ALA A 14 -10.09 1.68 2.20
N ALA A 15 -9.61 0.47 2.50
CA ALA A 15 -9.01 0.14 3.79
C ALA A 15 -7.70 0.91 4.05
N LEU A 16 -6.90 1.10 3.00
CA LEU A 16 -5.60 1.77 3.08
C LEU A 16 -5.68 3.29 2.99
N ARG A 17 -6.82 3.85 2.58
CA ARG A 17 -7.06 5.30 2.44
C ARG A 17 -6.50 6.16 3.58
N PRO A 18 -6.77 5.89 4.87
CA PRO A 18 -6.22 6.72 5.96
C PRO A 18 -4.68 6.73 5.99
N PHE A 19 -4.04 5.63 5.60
CA PHE A 19 -2.59 5.56 5.51
C PHE A 19 -2.07 6.34 4.32
N LEU A 20 -2.75 6.27 3.17
CA LEU A 20 -2.39 7.02 1.97
C LEU A 20 -2.49 8.53 2.20
N GLU A 21 -3.56 9.00 2.85
CA GLU A 21 -3.73 10.42 3.23
C GLU A 21 -2.62 10.87 4.21
N MET A 22 -2.26 10.01 5.17
CA MET A 22 -1.15 10.29 6.09
C MET A 22 0.20 10.36 5.38
N ILE A 23 0.46 9.48 4.40
CA ILE A 23 1.69 9.50 3.59
C ILE A 23 1.79 10.81 2.81
N GLU A 24 0.70 11.23 2.16
CA GLU A 24 0.67 12.47 1.40
C GLU A 24 0.92 13.70 2.29
N HIS A 25 0.33 13.72 3.48
CA HIS A 25 0.56 14.78 4.46
C HIS A 25 2.00 14.81 4.96
N LYS A 26 2.60 13.64 5.22
CA LYS A 26 4.00 13.51 5.64
C LYS A 26 4.97 13.91 4.53
N LYS A 27 4.65 13.64 3.26
CA LYS A 27 5.47 14.04 2.11
C LYS A 27 5.78 15.53 2.08
N ARG A 28 4.81 16.36 2.49
CA ARG A 28 4.95 17.83 2.51
C ARG A 28 5.80 18.35 3.68
N ARG A 29 6.16 17.50 4.64
CA ARG A 29 6.78 17.86 5.92
C ARG A 29 8.08 17.12 6.23
N MET A 30 8.38 16.06 5.48
CA MET A 30 9.58 15.23 5.65
C MET A 30 10.51 15.40 4.46
N ASP A 31 11.80 15.15 4.68
CA ASP A 31 12.72 14.97 3.57
C ASP A 31 12.29 13.78 2.69
N LEU A 32 12.60 13.85 1.40
CA LEU A 32 12.23 12.80 0.44
C LEU A 32 12.79 11.43 0.85
N THR A 33 13.99 11.37 1.41
CA THR A 33 14.64 10.12 1.84
C THR A 33 13.91 9.50 3.01
N ASP A 34 13.64 10.29 4.05
CA ASP A 34 12.90 9.83 5.24
C ASP A 34 11.48 9.41 4.88
N TRP A 35 10.85 10.15 3.96
CA TRP A 35 9.53 9.83 3.44
C TRP A 35 9.53 8.50 2.67
N LYS A 36 10.50 8.26 1.78
CA LYS A 36 10.66 6.98 1.08
C LYS A 36 10.84 5.82 2.05
N VAL A 37 11.70 5.96 3.06
CA VAL A 37 11.91 4.94 4.11
C VAL A 37 10.62 4.67 4.88
N TYR A 38 9.86 5.72 5.21
CA TYR A 38 8.58 5.59 5.89
C TYR A 38 7.56 4.80 5.06
N VAL A 39 7.43 5.11 3.77
CA VAL A 39 6.53 4.41 2.85
C VAL A 39 6.92 2.93 2.73
N ASN A 40 8.20 2.63 2.52
CA ASN A 40 8.68 1.24 2.42
C ASN A 40 8.39 0.44 3.69
N ARG A 41 8.66 1.00 4.88
CA ARG A 41 8.35 0.33 6.15
C ARG A 41 6.85 0.07 6.33
N LEU A 42 6.01 1.00 5.87
CA LEU A 42 4.57 0.83 5.94
C LEU A 42 4.09 -0.28 4.99
N ILE A 43 4.60 -0.32 3.77
CA ILE A 43 4.31 -1.40 2.80
C ILE A 43 4.74 -2.75 3.39
N ASP A 44 5.95 -2.85 3.93
CA ASP A 44 6.44 -4.08 4.58
C ASP A 44 5.56 -4.50 5.75
N ALA A 45 5.09 -3.56 6.57
CA ALA A 45 4.21 -3.86 7.69
C ALA A 45 2.86 -4.41 7.19
N ILE A 46 2.29 -3.85 6.13
CA ILE A 46 1.04 -4.30 5.52
C ILE A 46 1.22 -5.69 4.90
N ILE A 47 2.29 -5.94 4.14
CA ILE A 47 2.52 -7.24 3.49
C ILE A 47 2.77 -8.34 4.52
N ASN A 48 3.45 -8.03 5.63
CA ASN A 48 3.76 -9.02 6.66
C ASN A 48 2.57 -9.31 7.58
N ASN A 49 1.66 -8.36 7.78
CA ASN A 49 0.48 -8.53 8.64
C ASN A 49 -0.81 -8.03 7.97
N PRO A 50 -1.17 -8.52 6.77
CA PRO A 50 -2.18 -7.87 5.94
C PRO A 50 -3.57 -7.91 6.57
N GLU A 51 -3.85 -8.90 7.42
CA GLU A 51 -5.14 -9.02 8.13
C GLU A 51 -5.43 -7.84 9.06
N GLN A 52 -4.39 -7.23 9.64
CA GLN A 52 -4.52 -6.08 10.53
C GLN A 52 -4.91 -4.81 9.77
N TYR A 53 -4.54 -4.70 8.50
CA TYR A 53 -4.72 -3.49 7.69
C TYR A 53 -5.86 -3.62 6.68
N LEU A 54 -6.03 -4.81 6.10
CA LEU A 54 -6.95 -5.08 5.00
C LEU A 54 -8.15 -5.92 5.44
N GLY A 55 -8.13 -6.45 6.66
CA GLY A 55 -9.18 -7.27 7.24
C GLY A 55 -9.07 -8.76 6.89
N GLN A 56 -10.14 -9.50 7.12
CA GLN A 56 -10.20 -10.96 6.98
C GLN A 56 -10.66 -11.39 5.57
N ASN A 57 -10.43 -12.66 5.20
CA ASN A 57 -10.75 -13.23 3.88
C ASN A 57 -9.92 -12.65 2.71
N LEU A 58 -8.62 -12.52 2.95
CA LEU A 58 -7.67 -12.05 1.96
C LEU A 58 -7.39 -13.12 0.89
N PRO A 59 -7.04 -12.72 -0.35
CA PRO A 59 -6.53 -13.64 -1.36
C PRO A 59 -5.15 -14.18 -0.93
N SER A 60 -4.50 -14.92 -1.82
CA SER A 60 -3.13 -15.38 -1.58
C SER A 60 -2.19 -14.22 -1.22
N ARG A 61 -1.11 -14.54 -0.49
CA ARG A 61 -0.10 -13.55 -0.12
C ARG A 61 0.48 -12.84 -1.35
N GLU A 62 0.69 -13.58 -2.44
CA GLU A 62 1.20 -13.04 -3.70
C GLU A 62 0.23 -12.01 -4.27
N THR A 63 -1.05 -12.35 -4.44
CA THR A 63 -2.07 -11.42 -4.94
C THR A 63 -2.22 -10.21 -4.03
N THR A 64 -2.24 -10.42 -2.71
CA THR A 64 -2.30 -9.32 -1.73
C THR A 64 -1.12 -8.37 -1.91
N THR A 65 0.08 -8.91 -2.06
CA THR A 65 1.32 -8.12 -2.25
C THR A 65 1.24 -7.30 -3.53
N THR A 66 0.88 -7.92 -4.65
CA THR A 66 0.74 -7.22 -5.94
C THR A 66 -0.26 -6.07 -5.86
N ILE A 67 -1.44 -6.30 -5.29
CA ILE A 67 -2.49 -5.27 -5.18
C ILE A 67 -2.02 -4.12 -4.27
N VAL A 68 -1.38 -4.42 -3.14
CA VAL A 68 -0.84 -3.39 -2.24
C VAL A 68 0.22 -2.55 -2.96
N LEU A 69 1.17 -3.18 -3.63
CA LEU A 69 2.21 -2.47 -4.37
C LEU A 69 1.62 -1.59 -5.49
N GLU A 70 0.63 -2.07 -6.23
CA GLU A 70 -0.08 -1.27 -7.23
C GLU A 70 -0.72 -0.02 -6.60
N ILE A 71 -1.48 -0.18 -5.52
CA ILE A 71 -2.14 0.95 -4.83
C ILE A 71 -1.10 1.99 -4.37
N PHE A 72 0.00 1.53 -3.76
CA PHE A 72 1.04 2.44 -3.31
C PHE A 72 1.80 3.08 -4.47
N SER A 73 1.97 2.41 -5.61
CA SER A 73 2.62 2.98 -6.80
C SER A 73 1.81 4.12 -7.42
N GLU A 74 0.47 4.03 -7.40
CA GLU A 74 -0.42 5.08 -7.90
C GLU A 74 -0.33 6.36 -7.06
N VAL A 75 -0.10 6.23 -5.74
CA VAL A 75 -0.04 7.37 -4.81
C VAL A 75 1.39 7.88 -4.60
N CYS A 76 2.37 6.97 -4.65
CA CYS A 76 3.77 7.21 -4.27
C CYS A 76 4.72 6.98 -5.45
N HIS A 77 4.42 7.56 -6.62
CA HIS A 77 5.19 7.39 -7.86
C HIS A 77 6.72 7.58 -7.66
N ASP A 78 7.13 8.53 -6.81
CA ASP A 78 8.55 8.83 -6.53
C ASP A 78 9.32 7.72 -5.80
N VAL A 79 8.62 6.78 -5.15
CA VAL A 79 9.23 5.63 -4.45
C VAL A 79 9.59 4.52 -5.44
N PHE A 80 8.79 4.36 -6.49
CA PHE A 80 8.90 3.23 -7.42
C PHE A 80 9.69 3.56 -8.69
N HIS A 81 9.96 4.84 -8.96
CA HIS A 81 10.70 5.29 -10.13
C HIS A 81 12.25 5.09 -10.05
N GLU A 82 12.77 4.65 -8.90
CA GLU A 82 14.21 4.34 -8.73
C GLU A 82 14.51 2.83 -8.75
N LEU A 83 13.51 1.98 -8.98
CA LEU A 83 13.66 0.52 -9.09
C LEU A 83 13.68 0.00 -10.54
N THR A 84 13.68 0.90 -11.52
CA THR A 84 13.86 0.62 -12.97
C THR A 84 15.03 1.41 -13.51
#